data_AF-A0A6B9FQ74-F1
#
_entry.id   AF-A0A6B9FQ74-F1
#
_cell.length_a   1.000
_cell.length_b   1.000
_cell.length_c   1.000
_cell.angle_alpha   90.00
_cell.angle_beta   90.00
_cell.angle_gamma   90.00
#
_symmetry.space_group_name_H-M   'P 1'
#
loop_
_entity.id
_entity.type
_entity.pdbx_description
1 polymer ?
#
loop_
_entity_poly.entity_id
_entity_poly.type
_entity_poly.pdbx_seq_one_letter_code
_entity_poly.pdbx_strand_id
1 'polypeptide(L)'
;MTLKASMLAAVLVLAMSPISPALACGDGEAPTSCDDPSPNGLASWMLGRVERALKADKAQALRDFTDGARGFRTADTYVFCVGPDGVMSAHPNPILRGHDVRDLHDRTGNYFIRTMMGSAVPGQISVIRYLFPKPGSTVEEPKTTYYTKAGGQTCGVGVYDADVVAPAAATADARVAQLRKRLDGEIPDSARADWTAFLEALNAQGDEKATAIAQARRDLKAAASALDQAAVK
;
A
#
# COMPACT_ATOMS: atom_id res chain seq x y z
N MET A 1 -21.47 63.11 54.46
CA MET A 1 -22.24 61.92 54.83
C MET A 1 -22.53 61.14 53.55
N THR A 2 -21.71 60.14 53.26
CA THR A 2 -21.70 59.40 51.98
C THR A 2 -22.52 58.11 52.10
N LEU A 3 -23.56 57.98 51.26
CA LEU A 3 -24.35 56.77 51.07
C LEU A 3 -23.52 55.69 50.35
N LYS A 4 -23.52 54.47 50.90
CA LYS A 4 -22.99 53.25 50.26
C LYS A 4 -24.06 52.66 49.33
N ALA A 5 -23.68 52.35 48.09
CA ALA A 5 -24.49 51.56 47.16
C ALA A 5 -23.66 50.36 46.64
N SER A 6 -24.34 49.23 46.61
CA SER A 6 -23.96 47.87 46.24
C SER A 6 -23.18 47.70 44.93
N MET A 7 -22.42 46.60 44.85
CA MET A 7 -22.51 45.66 43.72
C MET A 7 -21.94 44.29 44.10
N LEU A 8 -22.78 43.26 44.01
CA LEU A 8 -22.40 41.85 44.02
C LEU A 8 -21.63 41.53 42.73
N ALA A 9 -20.46 40.90 42.84
CA ALA A 9 -19.76 40.28 41.71
C ALA A 9 -19.94 38.76 41.76
N ALA A 10 -20.54 38.20 40.71
CA ALA A 10 -20.67 36.77 40.49
C ALA A 10 -19.33 36.18 40.02
N VAL A 11 -18.83 35.15 40.72
CA VAL A 11 -17.63 34.40 40.35
C VAL A 11 -18.03 33.21 39.49
N LEU A 12 -17.73 33.28 38.19
CA LEU A 12 -17.89 32.18 37.24
C LEU A 12 -16.64 31.29 37.32
N VAL A 13 -16.74 30.13 37.96
CA VAL A 13 -15.69 29.11 37.99
C VAL A 13 -15.74 28.32 36.67
N LEU A 14 -14.83 28.59 35.74
CA LEU A 14 -14.58 27.71 34.61
C LEU A 14 -13.78 26.49 35.09
N ALA A 15 -14.40 25.32 35.02
CA ALA A 15 -13.75 24.04 35.22
C ALA A 15 -12.69 23.82 34.10
N MET A 16 -11.41 23.81 34.48
CA MET A 16 -10.32 23.34 33.62
C MET A 16 -10.28 21.82 33.69
N SER A 17 -10.78 21.15 32.66
CA SER A 17 -10.51 19.72 32.46
C SER A 17 -9.04 19.54 32.04
N PRO A 18 -8.34 18.50 32.52
CA PRO A 18 -6.97 18.22 32.10
C PRO A 18 -6.96 17.79 30.63
N ILE A 19 -6.30 18.59 29.79
CA ILE A 19 -5.96 18.21 28.42
C ILE A 19 -4.91 17.11 28.54
N SER A 20 -5.30 15.87 28.25
CA SER A 20 -4.34 14.79 28.02
C SER A 20 -3.38 15.21 26.88
N PRO A 21 -2.06 15.02 27.01
CA PRO A 21 -1.15 15.35 25.94
C PRO A 21 -1.34 14.36 24.80
N ALA A 22 -1.87 14.83 23.68
CA ALA A 22 -1.72 14.12 22.41
C ALA A 22 -0.22 13.98 22.14
N LEU A 23 0.24 12.75 21.91
CA LEU A 23 1.60 12.46 21.49
C LEU A 23 1.87 13.22 20.19
N ALA A 24 2.63 14.32 20.30
CA ALA A 24 3.06 15.09 19.14
C ALA A 24 3.98 14.21 18.30
N CYS A 25 3.57 13.91 17.07
CA CYS A 25 4.48 13.39 16.06
C CYS A 25 5.59 14.42 15.84
N GLY A 26 6.84 13.97 15.99
CA GLY A 26 8.03 14.81 16.08
C GLY A 26 8.17 15.86 14.98
N ASP A 27 8.81 16.97 15.37
CA ASP A 27 8.98 18.26 14.69
C ASP A 27 7.71 19.13 14.77
N GLY A 28 7.83 20.33 15.37
CA GLY A 28 6.73 21.25 15.72
C GLY A 28 5.93 21.84 14.55
N GLU A 29 6.03 21.24 13.36
CA GLU A 29 5.35 21.62 12.11
C GLU A 29 4.39 20.50 11.63
N ALA A 30 4.36 19.34 12.30
CA ALA A 30 3.44 18.24 12.00
C ALA A 30 1.98 18.56 12.43
N PRO A 31 0.96 17.94 11.80
CA PRO A 31 -0.43 18.04 12.25
C PRO A 31 -0.58 17.63 13.73
N THR A 32 -1.57 18.20 14.40
CA THR A 32 -1.83 17.99 15.85
C THR A 32 -2.24 16.57 16.23
N SER A 33 -2.51 15.70 15.26
CA SER A 33 -2.79 14.27 15.48
C SER A 33 -2.13 13.42 14.39
N CYS A 34 -1.41 12.38 14.83
CA CYS A 34 -0.88 11.32 13.97
C CYS A 34 -1.99 10.40 13.43
N ASP A 35 -3.20 10.49 14.02
CA ASP A 35 -4.39 9.70 13.73
C ASP A 35 -5.48 10.52 13.03
N ASP A 36 -5.18 11.69 12.47
CA ASP A 36 -6.18 12.50 11.77
C ASP A 36 -6.76 11.69 10.58
N PRO A 37 -8.02 11.25 10.64
CA PRO A 37 -8.64 10.35 9.66
C PRO A 37 -8.98 11.07 8.35
N SER A 38 -8.64 12.36 8.24
CA SER A 38 -8.59 13.07 6.97
C SER A 38 -7.85 12.22 5.93
N PRO A 39 -8.43 11.99 4.74
CA PRO A 39 -7.80 11.25 3.64
C PRO A 39 -6.44 11.82 3.19
N ASN A 40 -5.99 12.93 3.79
CA ASN A 40 -4.84 13.73 3.39
C ASN A 40 -3.98 14.23 4.58
N GLY A 41 -4.24 13.84 5.83
CA GLY A 41 -3.63 14.50 7.01
C GLY A 41 -2.11 14.35 7.07
N LEU A 42 -1.63 13.16 7.47
CA LEU A 42 -0.20 12.92 7.69
C LEU A 42 0.55 12.57 6.40
N ALA A 43 -0.02 11.70 5.56
CA ALA A 43 0.64 11.24 4.33
C ALA A 43 0.83 12.37 3.32
N SER A 44 -0.21 13.17 3.06
CA SER A 44 -0.10 14.31 2.14
C SER A 44 0.72 15.45 2.73
N TRP A 45 0.74 15.64 4.06
CA TRP A 45 1.65 16.57 4.72
C TRP A 45 3.13 16.16 4.52
N MET A 46 3.47 14.89 4.80
CA MET A 46 4.82 14.37 4.55
C MET A 46 5.20 14.53 3.07
N LEU A 47 4.31 14.11 2.17
CA LEU A 47 4.54 14.16 0.73
C LEU A 47 4.69 15.59 0.21
N GLY A 48 3.96 16.56 0.76
CA GLY A 48 4.09 17.99 0.42
C GLY A 48 5.45 18.60 0.78
N ARG A 49 6.19 17.98 1.71
CA ARG A 49 7.55 18.39 2.09
C ARG A 49 8.65 17.74 1.23
N VAL A 50 8.35 16.63 0.55
CA VAL A 50 9.32 15.83 -0.21
C VAL A 50 10.00 16.65 -1.32
N GLU A 51 9.22 17.36 -2.13
CA GLU A 51 9.78 18.14 -3.24
C GLU A 51 10.70 19.26 -2.74
N ARG A 52 10.33 19.93 -1.65
CA ARG A 52 11.14 20.99 -1.03
C ARG A 52 12.47 20.42 -0.50
N ALA A 53 12.43 19.27 0.18
CA ALA A 53 13.62 18.61 0.67
C ALA A 53 14.56 18.18 -0.47
N LEU A 54 14.01 17.58 -1.54
CA LEU A 54 14.78 17.17 -2.72
C LEU A 54 15.41 18.36 -3.46
N LYS A 55 14.73 19.51 -3.51
CA LYS A 55 15.27 20.75 -4.11
C LYS A 55 16.39 21.37 -3.28
N ALA A 56 16.30 21.29 -1.95
CA ALA A 56 17.29 21.85 -1.04
C ALA A 56 18.61 21.07 -1.07
N ASP A 57 18.53 19.75 -0.88
CA ASP A 57 19.66 18.83 -1.03
C ASP A 57 19.12 17.44 -1.32
N LYS A 58 19.19 17.02 -2.58
CA LYS A 58 18.69 15.71 -3.02
C LYS A 58 19.36 14.55 -2.28
N ALA A 59 20.69 14.60 -2.09
CA ALA A 59 21.42 13.49 -1.51
C ALA A 59 21.08 13.34 -0.02
N GLN A 60 21.00 14.45 0.70
CA GLN A 60 20.57 14.45 2.09
C GLN A 60 19.09 14.05 2.22
N ALA A 61 18.20 14.57 1.39
CA ALA A 61 16.78 14.23 1.43
C ALA A 61 16.54 12.72 1.26
N LEU A 62 17.22 12.08 0.30
CA LEU A 62 17.10 10.62 0.09
C LEU A 62 17.62 9.81 1.29
N ARG A 63 18.68 10.27 1.96
CA ARG A 63 19.15 9.68 3.23
C ARG A 63 18.09 9.81 4.32
N ASP A 64 17.55 11.00 4.51
CA ASP A 64 16.52 11.25 5.51
C ASP A 64 15.23 10.46 5.28
N PHE A 65 14.80 10.29 4.03
CA PHE A 65 13.65 9.44 3.70
C PHE A 65 13.94 7.97 4.03
N THR A 66 15.16 7.52 3.78
CA THR A 66 15.60 6.16 4.08
C THR A 66 15.65 5.91 5.59
N ASP A 67 16.21 6.85 6.34
CA ASP A 67 16.40 6.75 7.79
C ASP A 67 15.11 7.08 8.56
N GLY A 68 14.12 7.70 7.89
CA GLY A 68 12.89 8.18 8.52
C GLY A 68 13.10 9.43 9.39
N ALA A 69 14.14 10.21 9.11
CA ALA A 69 14.49 11.42 9.86
C ALA A 69 13.61 12.63 9.46
N ARG A 70 13.69 13.73 10.24
CA ARG A 70 13.02 15.03 9.95
C ARG A 70 11.50 14.93 9.69
N GLY A 71 10.84 13.97 10.33
CA GLY A 71 9.41 13.75 10.19
C GLY A 71 8.99 13.07 8.88
N PHE A 72 9.90 12.34 8.21
CA PHE A 72 9.56 11.53 7.02
C PHE A 72 9.16 10.09 7.35
N ARG A 73 8.99 9.77 8.64
CA ARG A 73 8.44 8.50 9.12
C ARG A 73 7.73 8.66 10.45
N THR A 74 6.63 7.93 10.62
CA THR A 74 5.87 7.76 11.86
C THR A 74 5.36 6.33 11.93
N ALA A 75 5.90 5.52 12.84
CA ALA A 75 5.60 4.09 12.96
C ALA A 75 5.71 3.35 11.60
N ASP A 76 4.55 3.05 10.99
CA ASP A 76 4.40 2.31 9.73
C ASP A 76 4.20 3.22 8.49
N THR A 77 4.01 4.53 8.68
CA THR A 77 3.90 5.52 7.60
C THR A 77 5.26 6.12 7.29
N TYR A 78 5.71 6.06 6.03
CA TYR A 78 7.05 6.51 5.64
C TYR A 78 7.10 6.99 4.17
N VAL A 79 8.05 7.88 3.89
CA VAL A 79 8.42 8.27 2.52
C VAL A 79 9.28 7.18 1.87
N PHE A 80 9.02 6.92 0.59
CA PHE A 80 9.95 6.20 -0.29
C PHE A 80 10.03 6.90 -1.64
N CYS A 81 11.12 6.68 -2.39
CA CYS A 81 11.35 7.29 -3.69
C CYS A 81 11.98 6.30 -4.68
N VAL A 82 11.56 6.42 -5.94
CA VAL A 82 12.10 5.69 -7.09
C VAL A 82 12.67 6.68 -8.09
N GLY A 83 13.88 6.37 -8.57
CA GLY A 83 14.57 7.14 -9.60
C GLY A 83 13.93 7.03 -10.99
N PRO A 84 14.34 7.88 -11.94
CA PRO A 84 13.82 7.84 -13.30
C PRO A 84 14.25 6.58 -14.06
N ASP A 85 15.31 5.93 -13.59
CA ASP A 85 15.85 4.65 -14.01
C ASP A 85 15.06 3.44 -13.46
N GLY A 86 14.08 3.66 -12.58
CA GLY A 86 13.33 2.60 -11.92
C GLY A 86 14.01 2.05 -10.66
N VAL A 87 15.15 2.61 -10.26
CA VAL A 87 15.89 2.17 -9.09
C VAL A 87 15.29 2.77 -7.82
N MET A 88 15.07 1.96 -6.79
CA MET A 88 14.63 2.45 -5.48
C MET A 88 15.75 3.27 -4.83
N SER A 89 15.57 4.58 -4.76
CA SER A 89 16.58 5.52 -4.27
C SER A 89 16.46 5.80 -2.78
N ALA A 90 15.27 5.63 -2.20
CA ALA A 90 15.03 5.73 -0.77
C ALA A 90 13.90 4.79 -0.34
N HIS A 91 14.16 3.94 0.65
CA HIS A 91 13.17 3.06 1.26
C HIS A 91 13.69 2.53 2.61
N PRO A 92 12.85 2.39 3.66
CA PRO A 92 13.28 1.83 4.95
C PRO A 92 13.72 0.37 4.88
N ASN A 93 13.10 -0.44 4.03
CA ASN A 93 13.55 -1.81 3.74
C ASN A 93 14.86 -1.79 2.91
N PRO A 94 15.99 -2.27 3.47
CA PRO A 94 17.27 -2.24 2.80
C PRO A 94 17.34 -3.11 1.55
N ILE A 95 16.51 -4.15 1.44
CA ILE A 95 16.48 -5.12 0.33
C ILE A 95 16.07 -4.44 -0.98
N LEU A 96 15.26 -3.38 -0.92
CA LEU A 96 14.76 -2.72 -2.13
C LEU A 96 15.74 -1.68 -2.68
N ARG A 97 16.55 -1.06 -1.82
CA ARG A 97 17.41 0.08 -2.20
C ARG A 97 18.46 -0.34 -3.23
N GLY A 98 18.64 0.48 -4.26
CA GLY A 98 19.64 0.23 -5.30
C GLY A 98 19.26 -0.84 -6.34
N HIS A 99 18.06 -1.41 -6.24
CA HIS A 99 17.52 -2.37 -7.20
C HIS A 99 16.45 -1.72 -8.09
N ASP A 100 16.37 -2.20 -9.34
CA ASP A 100 15.25 -1.88 -10.23
C ASP A 100 13.99 -2.55 -9.69
N VAL A 101 12.97 -1.73 -9.39
CA VAL A 101 11.72 -2.15 -8.76
C VAL A 101 10.52 -2.03 -9.69
N ARG A 102 10.72 -1.81 -11.01
CA ARG A 102 9.62 -1.69 -11.98
C ARG A 102 8.81 -2.98 -12.15
N ASP A 103 9.41 -4.12 -11.83
CA ASP A 103 8.77 -5.44 -11.87
C ASP A 103 8.29 -5.92 -10.51
N LEU A 104 8.47 -5.10 -9.45
CA LEU A 104 7.90 -5.37 -8.15
C LEU A 104 6.37 -5.37 -8.25
N HIS A 105 5.77 -6.48 -7.83
CA HIS A 105 4.34 -6.67 -7.78
C HIS A 105 3.99 -7.41 -6.50
N ASP A 106 2.77 -7.19 -6.03
CA ASP A 106 2.22 -7.94 -4.90
C ASP A 106 1.75 -9.34 -5.33
N ARG A 107 1.31 -10.18 -4.39
CA ARG A 107 0.81 -11.53 -4.69
C ARG A 107 -0.36 -11.58 -5.69
N THR A 108 -1.01 -10.45 -5.95
CA THR A 108 -2.11 -10.36 -6.91
C THR A 108 -1.64 -10.07 -8.33
N GLY A 109 -0.37 -9.73 -8.53
CA GLY A 109 0.19 -9.29 -9.82
C GLY A 109 0.01 -7.80 -10.10
N ASN A 110 -0.24 -6.98 -9.07
CA ASN A 110 -0.33 -5.53 -9.21
C ASN A 110 1.08 -4.91 -9.27
N TYR A 111 1.50 -4.46 -10.45
CA TYR A 111 2.77 -3.73 -10.65
C TYR A 111 2.65 -2.28 -10.20
N PHE A 112 2.54 -2.08 -8.89
CA PHE A 112 2.22 -0.77 -8.31
C PHE A 112 3.31 0.29 -8.55
N ILE A 113 4.61 -0.08 -8.51
CA ILE A 113 5.70 0.87 -8.79
C ILE A 113 5.64 1.34 -10.24
N ARG A 114 5.46 0.42 -11.19
CA ARG A 114 5.35 0.75 -12.61
C ARG A 114 4.18 1.70 -12.86
N THR A 115 3.04 1.41 -12.24
CA THR A 115 1.86 2.28 -12.31
C THR A 115 2.17 3.67 -11.76
N MET A 116 2.72 3.79 -10.55
CA MET A 116 3.09 5.08 -9.95
C MET A 116 4.05 5.87 -10.85
N MET A 117 5.09 5.23 -11.39
CA MET A 117 6.05 5.90 -12.27
C MET A 117 5.42 6.43 -13.56
N GLY A 118 4.44 5.69 -14.11
CA GLY A 118 3.74 6.07 -15.34
C GLY A 118 2.68 7.16 -15.15
N SER A 119 2.10 7.29 -13.95
CA SER A 119 1.00 8.22 -13.67
C SER A 119 1.37 9.41 -12.78
N ALA A 120 2.54 9.42 -12.15
CA ALA A 120 2.93 10.50 -11.25
C ALA A 120 3.17 11.82 -12.00
N VAL A 121 2.47 12.87 -11.58
CA VAL A 121 2.57 14.22 -12.16
C VAL A 121 3.11 15.21 -11.10
N PRO A 122 4.02 16.13 -11.46
CA PRO A 122 4.48 17.16 -10.54
C PRO A 122 3.33 18.05 -10.05
N GLY A 123 3.32 18.34 -8.75
CA GLY A 123 2.27 19.18 -8.14
C GLY A 123 0.91 18.51 -7.96
N GLN A 124 0.77 17.24 -8.37
CA GLN A 124 -0.45 16.45 -8.17
C GLN A 124 -0.17 15.24 -7.27
N ILE A 125 -1.02 15.02 -6.28
CA ILE A 125 -1.02 13.81 -5.46
C ILE A 125 -1.98 12.81 -6.09
N SER A 126 -1.47 11.63 -6.42
CA SER A 126 -2.24 10.48 -6.90
C SER A 126 -2.29 9.42 -5.82
N VAL A 127 -3.25 8.49 -5.91
CA VAL A 127 -3.46 7.43 -4.91
C VAL A 127 -3.48 6.07 -5.59
N ILE A 128 -2.86 5.08 -4.96
CA ILE A 128 -2.90 3.68 -5.39
C ILE A 128 -2.99 2.76 -4.19
N ARG A 129 -3.65 1.62 -4.36
CA ARG A 129 -3.80 0.58 -3.34
C ARG A 129 -3.19 -0.73 -3.81
N TYR A 130 -2.47 -1.40 -2.93
CA TYR A 130 -1.77 -2.66 -3.19
C TYR A 130 -1.52 -3.41 -1.88
N LEU A 131 -0.98 -4.62 -1.97
CA LEU A 131 -0.54 -5.40 -0.82
C LEU A 131 0.97 -5.23 -0.60
N PHE A 132 1.40 -4.99 0.63
CA PHE A 132 2.81 -4.85 0.97
C PHE A 132 3.07 -5.20 2.43
N PRO A 133 4.22 -5.79 2.79
CA PRO A 133 4.50 -6.06 4.19
C PRO A 133 4.81 -4.80 4.99
N LYS A 134 4.42 -4.78 6.26
CA LYS A 134 4.89 -3.77 7.23
C LYS A 134 6.40 -3.88 7.46
N PRO A 135 7.08 -2.80 7.85
CA PRO A 135 8.48 -2.87 8.25
C PRO A 135 8.72 -3.96 9.31
N GLY A 136 9.63 -4.90 9.04
CA GLY A 136 9.92 -6.02 9.95
C GLY A 136 9.01 -7.25 9.82
N SER A 137 8.02 -7.22 8.94
CA SER A 137 7.15 -8.35 8.60
C SER A 137 7.41 -8.84 7.17
N THR A 138 7.00 -10.06 6.86
CA THR A 138 6.90 -10.61 5.49
C THR A 138 5.45 -10.87 5.08
N VAL A 139 4.50 -10.65 5.97
CA VAL A 139 3.07 -10.81 5.71
C VAL A 139 2.59 -9.57 4.97
N GLU A 140 2.09 -9.74 3.75
CA GLU A 140 1.54 -8.62 2.99
C GLU A 140 0.21 -8.16 3.60
N GLU A 141 0.10 -6.85 3.82
CA GLU A 141 -1.10 -6.19 4.29
C GLU A 141 -1.56 -5.13 3.28
N PRO A 142 -2.87 -4.81 3.24
CA PRO A 142 -3.42 -3.73 2.45
C PRO A 142 -2.77 -2.38 2.77
N LYS A 143 -2.32 -1.69 1.72
CA LYS A 143 -1.62 -0.42 1.81
C LYS A 143 -2.18 0.57 0.79
N THR A 144 -2.56 1.74 1.27
CA THR A 144 -2.92 2.90 0.45
C THR A 144 -1.70 3.84 0.37
N THR A 145 -1.21 4.15 -0.83
CA THR A 145 -0.09 5.06 -1.05
C THR A 145 -0.50 6.30 -1.83
N TYR A 146 -0.12 7.44 -1.28
CA TYR A 146 -0.19 8.76 -1.90
C TYR A 146 1.15 9.04 -2.56
N TYR A 147 1.18 9.41 -3.83
CA TYR A 147 2.42 9.58 -4.56
C TYR A 147 2.36 10.78 -5.50
N THR A 148 3.53 11.34 -5.78
CA THR A 148 3.70 12.47 -6.70
C THR A 148 5.05 12.39 -7.40
N LYS A 149 5.23 13.15 -8.47
CA LYS A 149 6.53 13.34 -9.10
C LYS A 149 7.22 14.53 -8.46
N ALA A 150 8.30 14.30 -7.74
CA ALA A 150 9.07 15.32 -7.04
C ALA A 150 10.47 15.44 -7.67
N GLY A 151 10.67 16.47 -8.48
CA GLY A 151 11.86 16.60 -9.32
C GLY A 151 12.03 15.40 -10.25
N GLY A 152 13.21 14.79 -10.23
CA GLY A 152 13.51 13.57 -11.00
C GLY A 152 13.07 12.26 -10.33
N GLN A 153 12.29 12.29 -9.24
CA GLN A 153 11.88 11.10 -8.49
C GLN A 153 10.37 10.92 -8.54
N THR A 154 9.91 9.67 -8.48
CA THR A 154 8.54 9.35 -8.08
C THR A 154 8.58 8.96 -6.61
N CYS A 155 7.96 9.76 -5.75
CA CYS A 155 7.98 9.52 -4.32
C CYS A 155 6.57 9.29 -3.80
N GLY A 156 6.45 8.45 -2.77
CA GLY A 156 5.18 8.12 -2.15
C GLY A 156 5.25 7.99 -0.65
N VAL A 157 4.10 8.17 0.00
CA VAL A 157 3.88 7.94 1.43
C VAL A 157 2.72 6.98 1.56
N GLY A 158 2.96 5.86 2.25
CA GLY A 158 1.98 4.80 2.40
C GLY A 158 1.42 4.70 3.81
N VAL A 159 0.12 4.43 3.90
CA VAL A 159 -0.61 4.13 5.13
C VAL A 159 -1.13 2.70 5.01
N TYR A 160 -0.99 1.90 6.06
CA TYR A 160 -1.52 0.55 6.11
C TYR A 160 -2.97 0.60 6.59
N ASP A 161 -3.86 -0.01 5.82
CA ASP A 161 -5.28 -0.01 6.12
C ASP A 161 -5.55 -1.14 7.13
N ALA A 162 -5.81 -0.80 8.39
CA ALA A 162 -6.02 -1.79 9.45
C ALA A 162 -7.25 -2.70 9.20
N ASP A 163 -8.22 -2.23 8.41
CA ASP A 163 -9.53 -2.88 8.22
C ASP A 163 -10.00 -3.01 6.76
N VAL A 164 -9.16 -2.71 5.75
CA VAL A 164 -9.60 -2.62 4.34
C VAL A 164 -9.04 -3.76 3.50
N VAL A 165 -9.89 -4.58 2.89
CA VAL A 165 -9.50 -5.65 1.96
C VAL A 165 -8.84 -5.07 0.70
N ALA A 166 -7.83 -5.76 0.16
CA ALA A 166 -7.16 -5.38 -1.07
C ALA A 166 -8.15 -5.02 -2.21
N PRO A 167 -7.80 -4.10 -3.14
CA PRO A 167 -8.72 -3.64 -4.17
C PRO A 167 -9.31 -4.78 -5.00
N ALA A 168 -10.60 -4.71 -5.35
CA ALA A 168 -11.27 -5.72 -6.18
C ALA A 168 -10.63 -5.88 -7.58
N ALA A 169 -9.95 -4.85 -8.10
CA ALA A 169 -9.17 -4.93 -9.35
C ALA A 169 -7.88 -5.76 -9.22
N ALA A 170 -7.53 -6.17 -8.01
CA ALA A 170 -6.37 -6.98 -7.65
C ALA A 170 -6.77 -8.44 -7.37
N THR A 171 -7.88 -8.95 -7.90
CA THR A 171 -8.17 -10.39 -7.84
C THR A 171 -7.70 -11.09 -9.11
N ALA A 172 -7.37 -12.37 -9.01
CA ALA A 172 -7.07 -13.20 -10.18
C ALA A 172 -8.23 -13.16 -11.18
N ASP A 173 -9.47 -13.19 -10.69
CA ASP A 173 -10.68 -13.13 -11.51
C ASP A 173 -10.82 -11.78 -12.23
N ALA A 174 -10.52 -10.66 -11.56
CA ALA A 174 -10.54 -9.34 -12.18
C ALA A 174 -9.46 -9.20 -13.26
N ARG A 175 -8.27 -9.79 -13.06
CA ARG A 175 -7.19 -9.82 -14.06
C ARG A 175 -7.57 -10.67 -15.27
N VAL A 176 -8.17 -11.84 -15.06
CA VAL A 176 -8.69 -12.69 -16.12
C VAL A 176 -9.79 -11.97 -16.90
N ALA A 177 -10.72 -11.29 -16.22
CA ALA A 177 -11.78 -10.52 -16.86
C ALA A 177 -11.22 -9.35 -17.69
N GLN A 178 -10.21 -8.63 -17.18
CA GLN A 178 -9.58 -7.52 -17.91
C GLN A 178 -8.74 -8.00 -19.10
N LEU A 179 -8.09 -9.16 -18.99
CA LEU A 179 -7.38 -9.77 -20.11
C LEU A 179 -8.35 -10.23 -21.20
N ARG A 180 -9.44 -10.88 -20.81
CA ARG A 180 -10.52 -11.31 -21.72
C ARG A 180 -11.09 -10.12 -22.49
N LYS A 181 -11.42 -9.03 -21.80
CA LYS A 181 -11.95 -7.81 -22.43
C LYS A 181 -10.99 -7.21 -23.47
N ARG A 182 -9.67 -7.29 -23.26
CA ARG A 182 -8.68 -6.83 -24.24
C ARG A 182 -8.60 -7.75 -25.45
N LEU A 183 -8.51 -9.06 -25.21
CA LEU A 183 -8.45 -10.05 -26.28
C LEU A 183 -9.71 -10.02 -27.15
N ASP A 184 -10.89 -9.85 -26.56
CA ASP A 184 -12.16 -9.72 -27.30
C ASP A 184 -12.19 -8.48 -28.21
N GLY A 185 -11.41 -7.44 -27.91
CA GLY A 185 -11.28 -6.23 -28.74
C GLY A 185 -10.25 -6.34 -29.87
N GLU A 186 -9.31 -7.30 -29.78
CA GLU A 186 -8.26 -7.52 -30.78
C GLU A 186 -8.63 -8.64 -31.77
N ILE A 187 -9.57 -9.51 -31.40
CA ILE A 187 -9.98 -10.65 -32.22
C ILE A 187 -11.06 -10.22 -33.22
N PRO A 188 -10.82 -10.35 -34.54
CA PRO A 188 -11.83 -10.05 -35.54
C PRO A 188 -13.00 -11.03 -35.44
N ASP A 189 -14.20 -10.56 -35.79
CA ASP A 189 -15.47 -11.30 -35.69
C ASP A 189 -15.41 -12.71 -36.29
N SER A 190 -14.64 -12.87 -37.38
CA SER A 190 -14.44 -14.15 -38.08
C SER A 190 -13.66 -15.19 -37.28
N ALA A 191 -12.89 -14.80 -36.27
CA ALA A 191 -12.02 -15.70 -35.48
C ALA A 191 -12.58 -16.03 -34.09
N ARG A 192 -13.72 -15.45 -33.69
CA ARG A 192 -14.27 -15.63 -32.32
C ARG A 192 -14.70 -17.08 -32.02
N ALA A 193 -15.19 -17.80 -33.03
CA ALA A 193 -15.60 -19.20 -32.85
C ALA A 193 -14.41 -20.10 -32.50
N ASP A 194 -13.32 -20.00 -33.28
CA ASP A 194 -12.10 -20.77 -33.06
C ASP A 194 -11.42 -20.39 -31.73
N TRP A 195 -11.44 -19.10 -31.38
CA TRP A 195 -10.94 -18.62 -30.10
C TRP A 195 -11.72 -19.18 -28.90
N THR A 196 -13.05 -19.22 -29.00
CA THR A 196 -13.91 -19.78 -27.94
C THR A 196 -13.62 -21.26 -27.77
N ALA A 197 -13.54 -22.02 -28.86
CA ALA A 197 -13.20 -23.44 -28.83
C ALA A 197 -11.80 -23.70 -28.23
N PHE A 198 -10.82 -22.85 -28.55
CA PHE A 198 -9.47 -22.92 -27.97
C PHE A 198 -9.49 -22.71 -26.44
N LEU A 199 -10.23 -21.70 -25.96
CA LEU A 199 -10.36 -21.46 -24.52
C LEU A 199 -11.09 -22.59 -23.78
N GLU A 200 -12.14 -23.14 -24.37
CA GLU A 200 -12.84 -24.31 -23.82
C GLU A 200 -11.91 -25.52 -23.71
N ALA A 201 -11.08 -25.76 -24.72
CA ALA A 201 -10.08 -26.84 -24.69
C ALA A 201 -9.02 -26.63 -23.59
N LEU A 202 -8.54 -25.39 -23.40
CA LEU A 202 -7.59 -25.08 -22.33
C LEU A 202 -8.20 -25.27 -20.93
N ASN A 203 -9.45 -24.86 -20.74
CA ASN A 203 -10.15 -25.03 -19.47
C ASN A 203 -10.38 -26.51 -19.16
N ALA A 204 -10.79 -27.31 -20.16
CA ALA A 204 -10.95 -28.75 -20.00
C ALA A 204 -9.66 -29.45 -19.55
N GLN A 205 -8.51 -29.09 -20.12
CA GLN A 205 -7.20 -29.60 -19.68
C GLN A 205 -6.86 -29.21 -18.24
N GLY A 206 -7.24 -27.99 -17.82
CA GLY A 206 -7.08 -27.53 -16.44
C GLY A 206 -7.88 -28.37 -15.44
N ASP A 207 -9.14 -28.64 -15.77
CA ASP A 207 -10.05 -29.43 -14.93
C ASP A 207 -9.61 -30.90 -14.84
N GLU A 208 -9.15 -31.49 -15.94
CA GLU A 208 -8.57 -32.84 -15.95
C GLU A 208 -7.33 -32.92 -15.06
N LYS A 209 -6.43 -31.94 -15.15
CA LYS A 209 -5.22 -31.86 -14.32
C LYS A 209 -5.56 -31.67 -12.84
N ALA A 210 -6.50 -30.79 -12.52
CA ALA A 210 -6.97 -30.58 -11.15
C ALA A 210 -7.58 -31.87 -10.56
N THR A 211 -8.39 -32.56 -11.36
CA THR A 211 -8.99 -33.86 -11.00
C THR A 211 -7.92 -34.92 -10.72
N ALA A 212 -6.91 -35.02 -11.58
CA ALA A 212 -5.80 -35.97 -11.43
C ALA A 212 -4.99 -35.71 -10.15
N ILE A 213 -4.70 -34.45 -9.83
CA ILE A 213 -4.00 -34.06 -8.59
C ILE A 213 -4.86 -34.41 -7.36
N ALA A 214 -6.16 -34.15 -7.41
CA ALA A 214 -7.07 -34.49 -6.32
C ALA A 214 -7.14 -36.00 -6.08
N GLN A 215 -7.15 -36.80 -7.15
CA GLN A 215 -7.09 -38.26 -7.05
C GLN A 215 -5.78 -38.74 -6.43
N ALA A 216 -4.64 -38.26 -6.92
CA ALA A 216 -3.33 -38.61 -6.36
C ALA A 216 -3.22 -38.30 -4.86
N ARG A 217 -3.79 -37.17 -4.40
CA ARG A 217 -3.85 -36.83 -2.96
C ARG A 217 -4.70 -37.82 -2.16
N ARG A 218 -5.82 -38.28 -2.70
CA ARG A 218 -6.66 -39.31 -2.05
C ARG A 218 -5.90 -40.62 -1.92
N ASP A 219 -5.24 -41.04 -2.99
CA ASP A 219 -4.49 -42.30 -3.04
C ASP A 219 -3.32 -42.29 -2.06
N LEU A 220 -2.56 -41.18 -2.00
CA LEU A 220 -1.49 -41.00 -1.02
C LEU A 220 -2.01 -41.06 0.42
N LYS A 221 -3.17 -40.45 0.71
CA LYS A 221 -3.77 -40.49 2.05
C LYS A 221 -4.24 -41.89 2.44
N ALA A 222 -4.81 -42.63 1.48
CA ALA A 222 -5.21 -44.02 1.68
C ALA A 222 -4.00 -44.92 1.94
N ALA A 223 -2.92 -44.76 1.17
CA ALA A 223 -1.67 -45.49 1.36
C ALA A 223 -1.04 -45.21 2.72
N ALA A 224 -0.98 -43.94 3.15
CA ALA A 224 -0.50 -43.58 4.49
C ALA A 224 -1.32 -44.24 5.60
N SER A 225 -2.66 -44.21 5.48
CA SER A 225 -3.55 -44.84 6.47
C SER A 225 -3.39 -46.35 6.55
N ALA A 226 -3.12 -47.02 5.42
CA ALA A 226 -2.86 -48.45 5.37
C ALA A 226 -1.52 -48.82 6.02
N LEU A 227 -0.48 -48.00 5.84
CA LEU A 227 0.81 -48.17 6.50
C LEU A 227 0.69 -48.01 8.03
N ASP A 228 -0.04 -46.99 8.49
CA ASP A 228 -0.28 -46.78 9.92
C ASP A 228 -1.02 -47.97 10.55
N GLN A 229 -2.03 -48.52 9.86
CA GLN A 229 -2.76 -49.70 10.32
C GLN A 229 -1.90 -50.97 10.33
N ALA A 230 -0.94 -51.09 9.41
CA ALA A 230 0.01 -52.20 9.36
C ALA A 230 1.08 -52.11 10.46
N ALA A 231 1.45 -50.91 10.91
CA ALA A 231 2.43 -50.68 11.96
C ALA A 231 1.89 -50.90 13.39
N VAL A 232 0.57 -51.00 13.55
CA VAL A 232 -0.12 -51.24 14.83
C VAL A 232 -0.39 -52.74 15.09
N LYS A 233 -0.09 -53.61 14.12
CA LYS A 233 -0.11 -55.09 14.26
C LYS A 233 1.27 -55.65 14.53
#